data_AF-M3HDJ2-F1
#
_entry.id   AF-M3HDJ2-F1
#
_cell.length_a   1.000
_cell.length_b   1.000
_cell.length_c   1.000
_cell.angle_alpha   90.00
_cell.angle_beta   90.00
_cell.angle_gamma   90.00
#
_symmetry.space_group_name_H-M   'P 1'
#
loop_
_entity.id
_entity.type
_entity.pdbx_description
1 polymer ?
#
loop_
_entity_poly.entity_id
_entity_poly.type
_entity_poly.pdbx_seq_one_letter_code
_entity_poly.pdbx_strand_id
1 'polypeptide(L)' 'TFPGQGSEYVTSWTTTDSNGDEITQSGLVTANDSTTSTLSTFSGEGSEYITSWTTTDGN' A
#
# COMPACT_ATOMS: atom_id res chain seq x y z
N THR A 1 7.99 -5.10 -16.78
CA THR A 1 9.02 -4.54 -15.88
C THR A 1 8.34 -4.23 -14.56
N PHE A 2 8.92 -4.62 -13.42
CA PHE A 2 8.43 -4.16 -12.10
C PHE A 2 8.61 -2.63 -12.01
N PRO A 3 7.71 -1.88 -11.36
CA PRO A 3 7.87 -0.43 -11.28
C PRO A 3 9.17 -0.14 -10.49
N GLY A 4 10.04 0.64 -11.12
CA GLY A 4 11.48 0.63 -10.83
C GLY A 4 11.91 1.29 -9.53
N GLN A 5 13.08 0.86 -9.04
CA GLN A 5 14.05 1.55 -8.16
C GLN A 5 13.49 2.52 -7.09
N GLY A 6 12.31 2.26 -6.56
CA GLY A 6 11.69 3.01 -5.48
C GLY A 6 11.73 2.19 -4.19
N SER A 7 11.72 2.88 -3.05
CA SER A 7 11.51 2.22 -1.76
C SER A 7 10.03 1.87 -1.63
N GLU A 8 9.75 0.63 -1.22
CA GLU A 8 8.40 0.14 -0.97
C GLU A 8 8.08 0.23 0.53
N TYR A 9 6.96 0.85 0.87
CA TYR A 9 6.53 0.97 2.27
C TYR A 9 5.01 0.94 2.39
N VAL A 10 4.55 0.50 3.55
CA VAL A 10 3.13 0.56 3.90
C VAL A 10 2.84 1.95 4.46
N THR A 11 1.83 2.63 3.92
CA THR A 11 1.34 3.90 4.43
C THR A 11 -0.15 3.83 4.74
N SER A 12 -0.61 4.68 5.66
CA SER A 12 -2.01 4.79 6.09
C SER A 12 -2.49 6.21 5.84
N TRP A 13 -3.70 6.35 5.31
CA TRP A 13 -4.29 7.64 4.96
C TRP A 13 -5.80 7.63 5.20
N THR A 14 -6.34 8.82 5.49
CA THR A 14 -7.79 9.02 5.67
C THR A 14 -8.40 9.47 4.35
N THR A 15 -9.45 8.78 3.93
CA THR A 15 -10.24 9.12 2.74
C THR A 15 -11.68 9.39 3.16
N THR A 16 -12.38 10.29 2.47
CA THR A 16 -13.82 10.49 2.67
C THR A 16 -14.59 9.60 1.69
N ASP A 17 -15.53 8.80 2.20
CA ASP A 17 -16.38 7.94 1.39
C ASP A 17 -17.45 8.75 0.62
N SER A 18 -18.31 8.07 -0.15
CA SER A 18 -19.39 8.72 -0.88
C SER A 18 -20.52 9.28 0.01
N ASN A 19 -20.61 8.83 1.25
CA ASN A 19 -21.60 9.26 2.24
C ASN A 19 -21.11 10.47 3.06
N GLY A 20 -19.83 10.82 2.95
CA GLY A 20 -19.20 11.89 3.72
C GLY A 20 -18.52 11.41 4.99
N ASP A 21 -18.44 10.10 5.21
CA ASP A 21 -17.79 9.49 6.36
C ASP A 21 -16.29 9.35 6.13
N GLU A 22 -15.49 9.61 7.17
CA GLU A 22 -14.04 9.41 7.13
C GLU A 22 -13.71 7.93 7.32
N ILE A 23 -13.11 7.33 6.29
CA ILE A 23 -12.61 5.96 6.33
C ILE A 23 -11.08 5.96 6.40
N THR A 24 -10.53 5.09 7.24
CA THR A 24 -9.09 4.85 7.27
C THR A 24 -8.75 3.77 6.26
N GLN A 25 -7.84 4.09 5.34
CA GLN A 25 -7.29 3.15 4.38
C GLN A 25 -5.79 2.98 4.63
N SER A 26 -5.25 1.84 4.26
CA SER A 26 -3.80 1.63 4.25
C SER A 26 -3.40 1.02 2.91
N GLY A 27 -2.12 1.00 2.57
CA GLY A 27 -1.71 0.47 1.28
C GLY A 27 -0.21 0.39 1.10
N LEU A 28 0.22 -0.45 0.16
CA LEU A 28 1.61 -0.53 -0.27
C LEU A 28 1.84 0.56 -1.32
N VAL A 29 2.78 1.45 -1.03
CA VAL A 29 3.23 2.48 -1.95
C VAL A 29 4.69 2.26 -2.31
N THR A 30 5.06 2.70 -3.50
CA THR A 30 6.45 2.82 -3.92
C THR A 30 6.76 4.29 -4.14
N ALA A 31 7.88 4.76 -3.61
CA ALA A 31 8.34 6.12 -3.85
C ALA A 31 9.80 6.13 -4.31
N ASN A 32 10.09 7.03 -5.25
CA ASN A 32 11.43 7.40 -5.67
C ASN A 32 11.62 8.91 -5.44
N ASP A 33 12.77 9.46 -5.81
CA ASP A 33 13.14 10.87 -5.55
C ASP A 33 12.14 11.91 -6.07
N SER A 34 11.31 11.57 -7.07
CA SER A 34 10.39 12.52 -7.70
C SER A 34 8.93 12.04 -7.81
N THR A 35 8.65 10.77 -7.50
CA THR A 35 7.37 10.13 -7.80
C THR A 35 6.95 9.22 -6.66
N THR A 36 5.66 9.27 -6.31
CA THR A 36 5.02 8.31 -5.42
C THR A 36 3.88 7.64 -6.18
N SER A 37 3.85 6.30 -6.13
CA SER A 37 2.83 5.49 -6.78
C SER A 37 2.24 4.50 -5.78
N THR A 38 0.92 4.41 -5.74
CA THR A 38 0.22 3.40 -4.93
C THR A 38 0.15 2.09 -5.69
N LEU A 39 0.71 1.02 -5.10
CA LEU A 39 0.71 -0.32 -5.69
C LEU A 39 -0.52 -1.12 -5.24
N SER A 40 -0.94 -0.98 -3.99
CA SER A 40 -2.12 -1.64 -3.44
C SER A 40 -2.78 -0.81 -2.34
N THR A 41 -4.10 -0.91 -2.21
CA THR A 41 -4.90 -0.25 -1.15
C THR A 41 -5.72 -1.29 -0.41
N PHE A 42 -5.51 -1.36 0.90
CA PHE A 42 -6.28 -2.12 1.87
C PHE A 42 -7.40 -1.23 2.39
N SER A 43 -8.64 -1.57 2.04
CA SER A 43 -9.81 -0.89 2.59
C SER A 43 -9.98 -1.29 4.05
N GLY A 44 -10.07 -0.32 4.96
CA GLY A 44 -10.29 -0.61 6.39
C GLY A 44 -11.62 -1.31 6.70
N GLU A 45 -12.54 -1.34 5.73
CA GLU A 45 -13.89 -1.89 5.87
C GLU A 45 -14.03 -3.33 5.33
N GLY A 46 -13.01 -3.87 4.66
CA GLY A 46 -13.05 -5.21 4.09
C GLY A 46 -11.83 -6.00 4.50
N SER A 47 -12.05 -7.13 5.18
CA SER A 47 -11.01 -8.08 5.60
C SER A 47 -10.20 -8.61 4.40
N GLU A 48 -9.22 -7.84 3.93
CA GLU A 48 -8.23 -8.31 2.98
C GLU A 48 -6.95 -8.65 3.75
N TYR A 49 -6.83 -9.92 4.13
CA TYR A 49 -5.63 -10.47 4.72
C TYR A 49 -4.50 -10.49 3.69
N ILE A 50 -3.70 -9.44 3.64
CA ILE A 50 -2.40 -9.48 2.95
C ILE A 50 -1.45 -10.41 3.70
N THR A 51 -1.34 -11.64 3.21
CA THR A 51 -0.31 -12.59 3.63
C THR A 51 0.98 -12.28 2.87
N SER A 52 1.93 -11.65 3.57
CA SER A 52 3.28 -11.42 3.04
C SER A 52 4.13 -12.69 3.25
N TRP A 53 4.67 -13.25 2.18
CA TRP A 53 5.64 -14.35 2.25
C TRP A 53 7.05 -13.78 2.10
N THR A 54 7.91 -13.99 3.09
CA THR A 54 9.33 -13.67 3.00
C THR A 54 10.04 -14.79 2.24
N THR A 55 10.66 -14.47 1.11
CA THR A 55 11.63 -15.39 0.49
C THR A 55 12.99 -15.07 1.09
N THR A 56 13.49 -15.96 1.96
CA THR A 56 14.89 -15.94 2.37
C THR A 56 15.70 -16.52 1.21
N ASP A 57 16.54 -15.72 0.57
CA ASP A 57 17.62 -16.26 -0.26
C ASP A 57 18.64 -16.92 0.69
N GLY A 58 18.40 -18.20 0.97
CA GLY A 58 19.33 -19.03 1.71
C GLY A 58 20.65 -19.13 0.94
N ASN A 59 21.68 -18.48 1.46
CA ASN A 59 23.08 -18.75 1.09
C ASN A 59 23.49 -20.18 1.46
#